data_AF-A0A927WYX9-F1
#
_entry.id   AF-A0A927WYX9-F1
#
_cell.length_a   1.000
_cell.length_b   1.000
_cell.length_c   1.000
_cell.angle_alpha   90.00
_cell.angle_beta   90.00
_cell.angle_gamma   90.00
#
_symmetry.space_group_name_H-M   'P 1'
#
loop_
_entity.id
_entity.type
_entity.pdbx_description
1 polymer ?
#
loop_
_entity_poly.entity_id
_entity_poly.type
_entity_poly.pdbx_seq_one_letter_code
_entity_poly.pdbx_strand_id
1 'polypeptide(L)'
;MKKFIGLFLFAALFFSLVSCGKTYIVSFDTNGGNEITAVETEDGKITAPTDPTKEGFTFAGWYLDSELKNKFDFNTEIEADTTLYASWTALTTYTVKFNTNGAQPIADITTDYTGKITAPKNPVKDYYEFAGWYDNEALTGEAVKLADKVFTADTALYAKWNIIEVMDYATFMEAETGDLVAIEGYISAKQSWWANKATMYLVGDTDGEGYFIYEMAMTEDEYNNVYKIGTKVRIYGAKANYAGEHEISGEYINYDLSGVIEGEMPEANPIDLTYSVDDEVLIDYQNAKFTATLKVKEYTTTDQNATVATNGAYGYKGDEPTDDLYFILEDQAGNVLNCCVEKYLTSTYAAVKGVLMDEDFAVGKVVTVEGYMYWYNGANPHITSITITEQENIMYETFMSTPDGEDVVVEGFLIGKTTYYKGMCSLYLSAACTPNSGGEQEQDYTTGEGYYVYNYECTQEQYNALVVACDFENLVCQTYVKVSGTKASYAGMKEIVDATVEIISVPEGKIMDIITVDFGPYCIMVDEITEGVMSAGFQGNFTVVEYTTTDPNATVAESGAYGYKGDDPTDDLYIILEDSEGNKLNCCIEAHLDYEAYGSGYKNYLYSVVDSLTVGQTISVTGFMYWWNGPNPHIIFISTGA
;
A
#
# COMPACT_ATOMS: atom_id res chain seq x y z
N MET A 1 -85.67 -50.59 -9.59
CA MET A 1 -85.30 -51.83 -8.89
C MET A 1 -84.46 -52.68 -9.85
N LYS A 2 -83.49 -53.40 -9.29
CA LYS A 2 -82.38 -54.17 -9.89
C LYS A 2 -82.69 -55.04 -11.14
N LYS A 3 -81.67 -55.10 -12.02
CA LYS A 3 -81.06 -56.27 -12.71
C LYS A 3 -81.89 -57.00 -13.80
N PHE A 4 -81.44 -57.03 -15.06
CA PHE A 4 -80.40 -57.88 -15.70
C PHE A 4 -80.91 -59.28 -16.13
N ILE A 5 -80.27 -59.81 -17.20
CA ILE A 5 -80.38 -61.13 -17.88
C ILE A 5 -81.11 -60.98 -19.23
N GLY A 6 -80.59 -61.31 -20.42
CA GLY A 6 -79.46 -62.15 -20.87
C GLY A 6 -79.95 -62.88 -22.15
N LEU A 7 -79.49 -62.48 -23.35
CA LEU A 7 -78.52 -63.21 -24.20
C LEU A 7 -79.05 -64.52 -24.84
N PHE A 8 -79.32 -64.52 -26.17
CA PHE A 8 -78.61 -65.34 -27.20
C PHE A 8 -79.30 -65.34 -28.59
N LEU A 9 -78.50 -64.95 -29.60
CA LEU A 9 -78.47 -65.25 -31.05
C LEU A 9 -79.53 -66.19 -31.69
N PHE A 10 -80.09 -65.79 -32.85
CA PHE A 10 -79.54 -66.10 -34.19
C PHE A 10 -80.27 -65.33 -35.31
N ALA A 11 -79.53 -65.07 -36.39
CA ALA A 11 -79.72 -64.05 -37.42
C ALA A 11 -80.89 -64.23 -38.40
N ALA A 12 -81.39 -63.10 -38.90
CA ALA A 12 -81.98 -62.96 -40.24
C ALA A 12 -81.52 -61.61 -40.82
N LEU A 13 -80.69 -61.70 -41.87
CA LEU A 13 -80.13 -60.59 -42.63
C LEU A 13 -80.99 -60.41 -43.89
N PHE A 14 -81.54 -59.22 -44.13
CA PHE A 14 -81.96 -58.60 -45.42
C PHE A 14 -82.81 -57.37 -45.04
N PHE A 15 -82.59 -56.13 -45.48
CA PHE A 15 -81.64 -55.55 -46.41
C PHE A 15 -81.69 -54.06 -46.07
N SER A 16 -80.74 -53.55 -45.28
CA SER A 16 -80.52 -52.11 -45.24
C SER A 16 -79.97 -51.74 -46.61
N LEU A 17 -80.62 -50.80 -47.29
CA LEU A 17 -80.05 -50.09 -48.44
C LEU A 17 -78.76 -49.42 -47.96
N VAL A 18 -77.66 -50.18 -47.97
CA VAL A 18 -76.32 -49.62 -48.02
C VAL A 18 -76.26 -49.02 -49.40
N SER A 19 -76.43 -47.71 -49.49
CA SER A 19 -75.82 -46.98 -50.58
C SER A 19 -74.35 -47.38 -50.54
N CYS A 20 -73.92 -48.20 -51.50
CA CYS A 20 -72.51 -48.42 -51.76
C CYS A 20 -71.99 -47.12 -52.40
N GLY A 21 -71.98 -46.05 -51.60
CA GLY A 21 -71.32 -44.80 -51.96
C GLY A 21 -69.83 -45.09 -51.98
N LYS A 22 -69.14 -44.65 -53.03
CA LYS A 22 -67.69 -44.70 -53.03
C LYS A 22 -67.21 -43.69 -51.98
N THR A 23 -66.65 -44.17 -50.89
CA THR A 23 -65.91 -43.32 -49.94
C THR A 23 -64.49 -43.13 -50.44
N TYR A 24 -64.01 -41.89 -50.40
CA TYR A 24 -62.65 -41.53 -50.76
C TYR A 24 -61.90 -41.04 -49.53
N ILE A 25 -60.66 -41.52 -49.35
CA ILE A 25 -59.75 -41.06 -48.30
C ILE A 25 -58.83 -39.98 -48.87
N VAL A 26 -58.80 -38.82 -48.22
CA VAL A 26 -57.86 -37.75 -48.53
C VAL A 26 -56.84 -37.65 -47.41
N SER A 27 -55.59 -37.98 -47.72
CA SER A 27 -54.45 -37.84 -46.80
C SER A 27 -53.67 -36.57 -47.09
N PHE A 28 -52.98 -36.05 -46.08
CA PHE A 28 -52.20 -34.83 -46.16
C PHE A 28 -50.74 -35.14 -45.85
N ASP A 29 -49.89 -35.10 -46.87
CA ASP A 29 -48.45 -35.12 -46.70
C ASP A 29 -47.96 -33.69 -46.54
N THR A 30 -47.63 -33.30 -45.31
CA THR A 30 -47.22 -31.94 -45.00
C THR A 30 -45.78 -31.65 -45.42
N ASN A 31 -45.08 -32.61 -46.04
CA ASN A 31 -43.69 -32.46 -46.47
C ASN A 31 -42.79 -31.91 -45.35
N GLY A 32 -42.95 -32.47 -44.14
CA GLY A 32 -42.20 -32.11 -42.95
C GLY A 32 -42.75 -30.91 -42.16
N GLY A 33 -44.01 -30.51 -42.37
CA GLY A 33 -44.76 -29.64 -41.44
C GLY A 33 -45.44 -30.44 -40.32
N ASN A 34 -46.27 -29.80 -39.49
CA ASN A 34 -47.06 -30.51 -38.48
C ASN A 34 -48.01 -31.54 -39.12
N GLU A 35 -48.31 -32.62 -38.40
CA GLU A 35 -49.24 -33.64 -38.90
C GLU A 35 -50.66 -33.09 -39.06
N ILE A 36 -51.33 -33.52 -40.13
CA ILE A 36 -52.74 -33.26 -40.40
C ILE A 36 -53.43 -34.61 -40.62
N THR A 37 -54.52 -34.84 -39.90
CA THR A 37 -55.29 -36.09 -40.00
C THR A 37 -56.01 -36.19 -41.35
N ALA A 38 -56.02 -37.39 -41.91
CA ALA A 38 -56.77 -37.69 -43.13
C ALA A 38 -58.28 -37.53 -42.94
N VAL A 39 -59.01 -37.24 -44.02
CA VAL A 39 -60.46 -37.04 -44.03
C VAL A 39 -61.11 -38.02 -45.02
N GLU A 40 -62.30 -38.51 -44.67
CA GLU A 40 -63.13 -39.35 -45.55
C GLU A 40 -64.29 -38.53 -46.14
N THR A 41 -64.61 -38.75 -47.42
CA THR A 41 -65.74 -38.10 -48.10
C THR A 41 -66.49 -39.05 -49.03
N GLU A 42 -67.81 -38.92 -49.13
CA GLU A 42 -68.68 -39.73 -50.01
C GLU A 42 -69.00 -39.05 -51.35
N ASP A 43 -68.90 -37.71 -51.42
CA ASP A 43 -69.24 -36.91 -52.60
C ASP A 43 -68.00 -36.24 -53.23
N GLY A 44 -66.80 -36.59 -52.76
CA GLY A 44 -65.53 -36.06 -53.24
C GLY A 44 -65.23 -34.63 -52.75
N LYS A 45 -66.11 -34.01 -51.96
CA LYS A 45 -65.88 -32.65 -51.44
C LYS A 45 -65.24 -32.71 -50.07
N ILE A 46 -64.19 -31.91 -49.90
CA ILE A 46 -63.54 -31.69 -48.60
C ILE A 46 -63.34 -30.20 -48.37
N THR A 47 -63.39 -29.77 -47.10
CA THR A 47 -63.00 -28.41 -46.72
C THR A 47 -61.49 -28.37 -46.53
N ALA A 48 -60.84 -27.27 -46.92
CA ALA A 48 -59.42 -27.08 -46.65
C ALA A 48 -59.13 -27.24 -45.14
N PRO A 49 -58.10 -28.02 -44.75
CA PRO A 49 -57.67 -28.05 -43.37
C PRO A 49 -57.12 -26.67 -42.98
N THR A 50 -56.91 -26.45 -41.68
CA THR A 50 -56.08 -25.31 -41.25
C THR A 50 -54.70 -25.45 -41.87
N ASP A 51 -54.18 -24.34 -42.40
CA ASP A 51 -52.85 -24.33 -43.02
C ASP A 51 -51.81 -24.95 -42.08
N PRO A 52 -51.03 -25.93 -42.55
CA PRO A 52 -49.98 -26.51 -41.75
C PRO A 52 -48.92 -25.45 -41.44
N THR A 53 -48.15 -25.71 -40.40
CA THR A 53 -47.00 -24.93 -39.96
C THR A 53 -45.72 -25.73 -40.17
N LYS A 54 -44.68 -25.03 -40.64
CA LYS A 54 -43.32 -25.56 -40.79
C LYS A 54 -42.34 -24.45 -40.46
N GLU A 55 -41.50 -24.69 -39.47
CA GLU A 55 -40.53 -23.69 -38.99
C GLU A 55 -39.59 -23.26 -40.12
N GLY A 56 -39.42 -21.94 -40.32
CA GLY A 56 -38.58 -21.39 -41.39
C GLY A 56 -39.26 -21.32 -42.76
N PHE A 57 -40.56 -21.62 -42.89
CA PHE A 57 -41.28 -21.61 -44.16
C PHE A 57 -42.67 -20.98 -44.06
N THR A 58 -43.16 -20.40 -45.16
CA THR A 58 -44.56 -20.00 -45.35
C THR A 58 -45.28 -21.05 -46.20
N PHE A 59 -46.48 -21.45 -45.79
CA PHE A 59 -47.31 -22.39 -46.54
C PHE A 59 -47.78 -21.79 -47.87
N ALA A 60 -47.52 -22.48 -48.99
CA ALA A 60 -47.81 -21.99 -50.34
C ALA A 60 -49.05 -22.64 -50.98
N GLY A 61 -49.57 -23.70 -50.37
CA GLY A 61 -50.76 -24.43 -50.80
C GLY A 61 -50.55 -25.94 -50.93
N TRP A 62 -51.65 -26.64 -51.19
CA TRP A 62 -51.70 -28.09 -51.41
C TRP A 62 -51.57 -28.44 -52.89
N TYR A 63 -50.92 -29.56 -53.21
CA TYR A 63 -50.65 -30.04 -54.57
C TYR A 63 -51.03 -31.51 -54.71
N LEU A 64 -51.42 -31.92 -55.92
CA LEU A 64 -51.86 -33.29 -56.21
C LEU A 64 -50.70 -34.28 -56.44
N ASP A 65 -49.49 -33.77 -56.62
CA ASP A 65 -48.30 -34.57 -56.89
C ASP A 65 -47.15 -34.19 -55.96
N SER A 66 -46.32 -35.17 -55.63
CA SER A 66 -45.12 -35.00 -54.80
C SER A 66 -44.09 -34.05 -55.40
N GLU A 67 -44.10 -33.87 -56.73
CA GLU A 67 -43.25 -32.94 -57.46
C GLU A 67 -43.75 -31.49 -57.44
N LEU A 68 -44.89 -31.24 -56.78
CA LEU A 68 -45.50 -29.92 -56.56
C LEU A 68 -45.79 -29.15 -57.86
N LYS A 69 -46.22 -29.84 -58.92
CA LYS A 69 -46.52 -29.23 -60.23
C LYS A 69 -47.98 -28.84 -60.40
N ASN A 70 -48.91 -29.60 -59.81
CA ASN A 70 -50.34 -29.43 -59.97
C ASN A 70 -50.97 -28.95 -58.66
N LYS A 71 -51.19 -27.63 -58.53
CA LYS A 71 -51.83 -27.04 -57.34
C LYS A 71 -53.27 -27.51 -57.22
N PHE A 72 -53.67 -27.95 -56.04
CA PHE A 72 -55.03 -28.39 -55.75
C PHE A 72 -55.93 -27.21 -55.40
N ASP A 73 -57.13 -27.18 -55.97
CA ASP A 73 -58.21 -26.25 -55.64
C ASP A 73 -59.31 -27.01 -54.90
N PHE A 74 -59.60 -26.62 -53.66
CA PHE A 74 -60.61 -27.28 -52.79
C PHE A 74 -62.05 -27.14 -53.30
N ASN A 75 -62.28 -26.37 -54.37
CA ASN A 75 -63.56 -26.39 -55.10
C ASN A 75 -63.68 -27.56 -56.09
N THR A 76 -62.62 -28.35 -56.26
CA THR A 76 -62.58 -29.53 -57.15
C THR A 76 -62.98 -30.78 -56.38
N GLU A 77 -63.89 -31.58 -56.96
CA GLU A 77 -64.30 -32.87 -56.41
C GLU A 77 -63.18 -33.91 -56.59
N ILE A 78 -62.93 -34.70 -55.55
CA ILE A 78 -61.98 -35.82 -55.54
C ILE A 78 -62.72 -37.10 -55.95
N GLU A 79 -62.20 -37.80 -56.97
CA GLU A 79 -62.87 -38.97 -57.56
C GLU A 79 -62.24 -40.33 -57.17
N ALA A 80 -61.16 -40.31 -56.38
CA ALA A 80 -60.43 -41.47 -55.85
C ALA A 80 -59.60 -41.07 -54.61
N ASP A 81 -59.13 -42.05 -53.83
CA ASP A 81 -58.20 -41.79 -52.71
C ASP A 81 -57.02 -40.94 -53.18
N THR A 82 -56.78 -39.82 -52.49
CA THR A 82 -55.84 -38.78 -52.94
C THR A 82 -54.95 -38.33 -51.79
N THR A 83 -53.65 -38.24 -52.03
CA THR A 83 -52.72 -37.57 -51.11
C THR A 83 -52.49 -36.15 -51.60
N LEU A 84 -52.71 -35.17 -50.73
CA LEU A 84 -52.37 -33.77 -50.99
C LEU A 84 -51.03 -33.45 -50.35
N TYR A 85 -50.13 -32.84 -51.13
CA TYR A 85 -48.76 -32.53 -50.74
C TYR A 85 -48.61 -31.03 -50.46
N ALA A 86 -48.12 -30.66 -49.27
CA ALA A 86 -47.91 -29.26 -48.91
C ALA A 86 -46.68 -28.69 -49.64
N SER A 87 -46.84 -27.50 -50.23
CA SER A 87 -45.74 -26.71 -50.76
C SER A 87 -45.36 -25.58 -49.80
N TRP A 88 -44.08 -25.27 -49.76
CA TRP A 88 -43.47 -24.36 -48.79
C TRP A 88 -42.56 -23.36 -49.50
N THR A 89 -42.63 -22.09 -49.09
CA THR A 89 -41.65 -21.07 -49.48
C THR A 89 -40.72 -20.81 -48.31
N ALA A 90 -39.41 -20.98 -48.50
CA ALA A 90 -38.43 -20.72 -47.44
C ALA A 90 -38.46 -19.23 -47.05
N LEU A 91 -38.44 -18.96 -45.75
CA LEU A 91 -38.23 -17.62 -45.24
C LEU A 91 -36.80 -17.17 -45.54
N THR A 92 -36.62 -15.89 -45.85
CA THR A 92 -35.32 -15.33 -46.20
C THR A 92 -34.48 -15.11 -44.93
N THR A 93 -33.22 -15.53 -44.97
CA THR A 93 -32.21 -15.17 -43.96
C THR A 93 -31.27 -14.13 -44.53
N TYR A 94 -30.58 -13.41 -43.64
CA TYR A 94 -29.66 -12.33 -44.01
C TYR A 94 -28.30 -12.54 -43.36
N THR A 95 -27.24 -12.09 -44.02
CA THR A 95 -25.89 -12.11 -43.47
C THR A 95 -25.57 -10.77 -42.80
N VAL A 96 -25.20 -10.81 -41.54
CA VAL A 96 -24.65 -9.68 -40.78
C VAL A 96 -23.13 -9.80 -40.78
N LYS A 97 -22.47 -8.86 -41.45
CA LYS A 97 -21.02 -8.77 -41.52
C LYS A 97 -20.49 -7.86 -40.44
N PHE A 98 -19.38 -8.26 -39.80
CA PHE A 98 -18.78 -7.50 -38.71
C PHE A 98 -17.40 -6.98 -39.12
N ASN A 99 -17.32 -5.69 -39.44
CA ASN A 99 -16.06 -5.00 -39.63
C ASN A 99 -15.55 -4.47 -38.29
N THR A 100 -14.49 -5.10 -37.78
CA THR A 100 -13.90 -4.79 -36.48
C THR A 100 -13.02 -3.53 -36.47
N ASN A 101 -12.86 -2.84 -37.60
CA ASN A 101 -12.13 -1.57 -37.71
C ASN A 101 -10.73 -1.62 -37.06
N GLY A 102 -9.93 -2.62 -37.47
CA GLY A 102 -8.54 -2.78 -37.07
C GLY A 102 -8.30 -3.70 -35.86
N ALA A 103 -9.36 -4.25 -35.26
CA ALA A 103 -9.26 -5.33 -34.26
C ALA A 103 -9.20 -6.71 -34.92
N GLN A 104 -8.97 -7.77 -34.13
CA GLN A 104 -9.00 -9.15 -34.64
C GLN A 104 -10.35 -9.45 -35.31
N PRO A 105 -10.37 -10.02 -36.54
CA PRO A 105 -11.61 -10.30 -37.25
C PRO A 105 -12.50 -11.29 -36.49
N ILE A 106 -13.81 -11.06 -36.51
CA ILE A 106 -14.81 -12.01 -36.03
C ILE A 106 -15.63 -12.55 -37.21
N ALA A 107 -16.22 -13.73 -37.04
CA ALA A 107 -17.01 -14.37 -38.08
C ALA A 107 -18.33 -13.61 -38.35
N ASP A 108 -18.72 -13.54 -39.62
CA ASP A 108 -20.05 -13.10 -40.03
C ASP A 108 -21.12 -14.04 -39.46
N ILE A 109 -22.29 -13.50 -39.15
CA ILE A 109 -23.42 -14.28 -38.61
C ILE A 109 -24.59 -14.24 -39.60
N THR A 110 -25.17 -15.40 -39.89
CA THR A 110 -26.44 -15.48 -40.62
C THR A 110 -27.60 -15.43 -39.64
N THR A 111 -28.61 -14.62 -39.92
CA THR A 111 -29.82 -14.54 -39.10
C THR A 111 -30.57 -15.86 -39.08
N ASP A 112 -31.37 -16.07 -38.02
CA ASP A 112 -32.47 -17.01 -38.10
C ASP A 112 -33.56 -16.52 -39.09
N TYR A 113 -34.61 -17.32 -39.25
CA TYR A 113 -35.76 -16.99 -40.12
C TYR A 113 -36.63 -15.84 -39.58
N THR A 114 -36.38 -15.37 -38.35
CA THR A 114 -37.01 -14.17 -37.77
C THR A 114 -36.21 -12.90 -38.04
N GLY A 115 -35.04 -13.02 -38.69
CA GLY A 115 -34.14 -11.91 -38.96
C GLY A 115 -33.29 -11.51 -37.75
N LYS A 116 -33.20 -12.34 -36.71
CA LYS A 116 -32.42 -12.05 -35.51
C LYS A 116 -31.11 -12.82 -35.49
N ILE A 117 -30.14 -12.31 -34.72
CA ILE A 117 -28.88 -12.98 -34.43
C ILE A 117 -28.67 -13.07 -32.92
N THR A 118 -27.90 -14.06 -32.48
CA THR A 118 -27.25 -14.00 -31.17
C THR A 118 -26.03 -13.11 -31.30
N ALA A 119 -25.91 -12.08 -30.46
CA ALA A 119 -24.77 -11.17 -30.51
C ALA A 119 -23.45 -11.93 -30.28
N PRO A 120 -22.39 -11.67 -31.08
CA PRO A 120 -21.07 -12.23 -30.81
C PRO A 120 -20.50 -11.64 -29.52
N LYS A 121 -19.46 -12.29 -28.96
CA LYS A 121 -18.61 -11.66 -27.94
C LYS A 121 -18.04 -10.37 -28.53
N ASN A 122 -18.00 -9.30 -27.72
CA ASN A 122 -17.43 -8.02 -28.15
C ASN A 122 -15.98 -8.25 -28.65
N PRO A 123 -15.60 -7.66 -29.79
CA PRO A 123 -14.22 -7.73 -30.25
C PRO A 123 -13.32 -7.00 -29.25
N VAL A 124 -12.03 -7.33 -29.27
CA VAL A 124 -11.00 -6.69 -28.42
C VAL A 124 -9.99 -6.00 -29.33
N LYS A 125 -9.65 -4.75 -29.01
CA LYS A 125 -8.65 -3.95 -29.70
C LYS A 125 -7.75 -3.25 -28.68
N ASP A 126 -6.44 -3.45 -28.82
CA ASP A 126 -5.43 -2.94 -27.89
C ASP A 126 -5.54 -1.41 -27.74
N TYR A 127 -5.50 -0.90 -26.51
CA TYR A 127 -5.69 0.51 -26.12
C TYR A 127 -7.06 1.13 -26.39
N TYR A 128 -8.05 0.35 -26.85
CA TYR A 128 -9.38 0.88 -27.12
C TYR A 128 -10.48 0.09 -26.41
N GLU A 129 -11.45 0.83 -25.88
CA GLU A 129 -12.70 0.29 -25.39
C GLU A 129 -13.69 0.13 -26.55
N PHE A 130 -14.40 -0.99 -26.58
CA PHE A 130 -15.44 -1.25 -27.57
C PHE A 130 -16.69 -0.41 -27.29
N ALA A 131 -16.90 0.65 -28.08
CA ALA A 131 -18.01 1.59 -27.91
C ALA A 131 -19.32 1.14 -28.59
N GLY A 132 -19.31 0.01 -29.30
CA GLY A 132 -20.49 -0.58 -29.94
C GLY A 132 -20.40 -0.71 -31.45
N TRP A 133 -21.43 -1.33 -32.02
CA TRP A 133 -21.57 -1.55 -33.47
C TRP A 133 -22.36 -0.41 -34.12
N TYR A 134 -21.94 0.05 -35.29
CA TYR A 134 -22.61 1.09 -36.08
C TYR A 134 -22.94 0.55 -37.46
N ASP A 135 -24.05 1.00 -38.06
CA ASP A 135 -24.50 0.57 -39.38
C ASP A 135 -23.86 1.36 -40.54
N ASN A 136 -22.86 2.19 -40.24
CA ASN A 136 -22.19 3.05 -41.20
C ASN A 136 -20.69 3.20 -40.88
N GLU A 137 -19.87 3.25 -41.94
CA GLU A 137 -18.41 3.41 -41.84
C GLU A 137 -17.97 4.71 -41.15
N ALA A 138 -18.81 5.75 -41.21
CA ALA A 138 -18.51 7.03 -40.57
C ALA A 138 -18.69 7.00 -39.03
N LEU A 139 -19.22 5.92 -38.46
CA LEU A 139 -19.45 5.73 -37.02
C LEU A 139 -20.29 6.85 -36.38
N THR A 140 -21.28 7.34 -37.13
CA THR A 140 -22.19 8.41 -36.72
C THR A 140 -23.56 7.86 -36.29
N GLY A 141 -24.27 8.61 -35.44
CA GLY A 141 -25.58 8.21 -34.91
C GLY A 141 -25.49 7.43 -33.59
N GLU A 142 -26.51 6.62 -33.31
CA GLU A 142 -26.54 5.73 -32.14
C GLU A 142 -26.01 4.33 -32.50
N ALA A 143 -25.37 3.66 -31.54
CA ALA A 143 -24.94 2.29 -31.70
C ALA A 143 -26.14 1.33 -31.88
N VAL A 144 -25.96 0.34 -32.75
CA VAL A 144 -26.93 -0.72 -33.02
C VAL A 144 -27.03 -1.65 -31.81
N LYS A 145 -28.21 -1.68 -31.19
CA LYS A 145 -28.55 -2.63 -30.12
C LYS A 145 -28.91 -3.99 -30.71
N LEU A 146 -27.92 -4.88 -30.81
CA LEU A 146 -28.06 -6.18 -31.49
C LEU A 146 -29.18 -7.06 -30.92
N ALA A 147 -29.42 -7.04 -29.61
CA ALA A 147 -30.42 -7.88 -28.95
C ALA A 147 -31.86 -7.65 -29.46
N ASP A 148 -32.17 -6.43 -29.86
CA ASP A 148 -33.52 -6.02 -30.31
C ASP A 148 -33.60 -5.87 -31.83
N LYS A 149 -32.48 -6.01 -32.55
CA LYS A 149 -32.41 -5.73 -33.99
C LYS A 149 -32.97 -6.90 -34.80
N VAL A 150 -33.96 -6.60 -35.63
CA VAL A 150 -34.40 -7.47 -36.73
C VAL A 150 -33.77 -6.95 -38.02
N PHE A 151 -32.99 -7.80 -38.67
CA PHE A 151 -32.38 -7.54 -39.96
C PHE A 151 -33.32 -8.00 -41.08
N THR A 152 -33.50 -7.15 -42.09
CA THR A 152 -34.38 -7.41 -43.26
C THR A 152 -33.60 -7.39 -44.59
N ALA A 153 -32.28 -7.32 -44.52
CA ALA A 153 -31.34 -7.34 -45.63
C ALA A 153 -29.94 -7.67 -45.09
N ASP A 154 -29.04 -8.13 -45.95
CA ASP A 154 -27.63 -8.25 -45.62
C ASP A 154 -27.09 -6.89 -45.13
N THR A 155 -26.41 -6.89 -44.00
CA THR A 155 -26.01 -5.66 -43.29
C THR A 155 -24.54 -5.76 -42.90
N ALA A 156 -23.77 -4.70 -43.11
CA ALA A 156 -22.44 -4.56 -42.55
C ALA A 156 -22.51 -3.66 -41.31
N LEU A 157 -21.90 -4.11 -40.22
CA LEU A 157 -21.74 -3.36 -38.98
C LEU A 157 -20.26 -3.05 -38.76
N TYR A 158 -19.99 -1.89 -38.18
CA TYR A 158 -18.66 -1.32 -38.01
C TYR A 158 -18.41 -1.03 -36.54
N ALA A 159 -17.34 -1.58 -35.98
CA ALA A 159 -16.98 -1.37 -34.59
C ALA A 159 -16.49 0.07 -34.37
N LYS A 160 -17.04 0.74 -33.34
CA LYS A 160 -16.49 1.98 -32.83
C LYS A 160 -15.62 1.71 -31.62
N TRP A 161 -14.53 2.45 -31.54
CA TRP A 161 -13.48 2.29 -30.55
C TRP A 161 -13.22 3.65 -29.90
N ASN A 162 -13.22 3.69 -28.57
CA ASN A 162 -12.76 4.86 -27.81
C ASN A 162 -11.35 4.55 -27.30
N ILE A 163 -10.41 5.48 -27.50
CA ILE A 163 -9.07 5.30 -26.91
C ILE A 163 -9.19 5.33 -25.39
N ILE A 164 -8.45 4.46 -24.73
CA ILE A 164 -8.36 4.43 -23.28
C ILE A 164 -7.20 5.35 -22.93
N GLU A 165 -7.54 6.48 -22.32
CA GLU A 165 -6.57 7.51 -21.99
C GLU A 165 -5.68 7.06 -20.84
N VAL A 166 -4.42 7.48 -20.89
CA VAL A 166 -3.48 7.25 -19.78
C VAL A 166 -3.97 8.02 -18.57
N MET A 167 -4.06 7.32 -17.45
CA MET A 167 -4.53 7.84 -16.18
C MET A 167 -3.33 8.26 -15.33
N ASP A 168 -3.49 9.30 -14.52
CA ASP A 168 -2.53 9.58 -13.45
C ASP A 168 -2.69 8.57 -12.30
N TYR A 169 -1.72 8.53 -11.38
CA TYR A 169 -1.70 7.58 -10.28
C TYR A 169 -2.95 7.67 -9.40
N ALA A 170 -3.39 8.89 -9.07
CA ALA A 170 -4.58 9.11 -8.24
C ALA A 170 -5.84 8.53 -8.91
N THR A 171 -6.05 8.81 -10.20
CA THR A 171 -7.19 8.28 -10.94
C THR A 171 -7.10 6.76 -11.09
N PHE A 172 -5.89 6.19 -11.27
CA PHE A 172 -5.69 4.74 -11.25
C PHE A 172 -6.10 4.15 -9.89
N MET A 173 -5.71 4.76 -8.77
CA MET A 173 -6.05 4.29 -7.43
C MET A 173 -7.54 4.36 -7.13
N GLU A 174 -8.27 5.32 -7.72
CA GLU A 174 -9.73 5.44 -7.60
C GLU A 174 -10.51 4.45 -8.49
N ALA A 175 -9.91 3.89 -9.55
CA ALA A 175 -10.59 2.96 -10.45
C ALA A 175 -11.10 1.69 -9.73
N GLU A 176 -12.24 1.14 -10.18
CA GLU A 176 -12.81 -0.06 -9.58
C GLU A 176 -12.13 -1.35 -10.10
N THR A 177 -12.16 -2.42 -9.31
CA THR A 177 -11.69 -3.73 -9.76
C THR A 177 -12.49 -4.20 -10.97
N GLY A 178 -11.78 -4.55 -12.05
CA GLY A 178 -12.35 -4.94 -13.34
C GLY A 178 -12.39 -3.80 -14.37
N ASP A 179 -12.18 -2.54 -13.95
CA ASP A 179 -12.09 -1.42 -14.88
C ASP A 179 -10.88 -1.56 -15.78
N LEU A 180 -11.05 -1.18 -17.04
CA LEU A 180 -9.98 -1.08 -18.00
C LEU A 180 -9.19 0.19 -17.74
N VAL A 181 -7.89 0.05 -17.50
CA VAL A 181 -6.98 1.13 -17.14
C VAL A 181 -5.81 1.19 -18.11
N ALA A 182 -5.28 2.39 -18.35
CA ALA A 182 -4.01 2.60 -19.01
C ALA A 182 -3.11 3.46 -18.14
N ILE A 183 -1.88 3.00 -17.88
CA ILE A 183 -0.87 3.73 -17.11
C ILE A 183 0.43 3.81 -17.89
N GLU A 184 1.26 4.79 -17.55
CA GLU A 184 2.64 4.87 -18.00
C GLU A 184 3.58 4.84 -16.79
N GLY A 185 4.70 4.14 -16.93
CA GLY A 185 5.71 4.06 -15.88
C GLY A 185 7.01 3.46 -16.39
N TYR A 186 8.07 3.62 -15.61
CA TYR A 186 9.38 3.04 -15.89
C TYR A 186 9.50 1.70 -15.18
N ILE A 187 9.95 0.67 -15.90
CA ILE A 187 10.26 -0.62 -15.30
C ILE A 187 11.34 -0.41 -14.23
N SER A 188 10.98 -0.56 -12.97
CA SER A 188 11.84 -0.30 -11.83
C SER A 188 12.43 -1.59 -11.25
N ALA A 189 11.69 -2.70 -11.34
CA ALA A 189 12.18 -4.03 -11.07
C ALA A 189 11.48 -5.09 -11.91
N LYS A 190 12.20 -6.18 -12.16
CA LYS A 190 11.68 -7.37 -12.83
C LYS A 190 11.62 -8.51 -11.83
N GLN A 191 10.42 -8.98 -11.55
CA GLN A 191 10.19 -9.97 -10.53
C GLN A 191 10.49 -11.38 -11.06
N SER A 192 9.80 -11.80 -12.13
CA SER A 192 9.97 -13.12 -12.74
C SER A 192 9.43 -13.19 -14.16
N TRP A 193 9.79 -14.27 -14.86
CA TRP A 193 9.23 -14.65 -16.16
C TRP A 193 8.95 -16.15 -16.21
N TRP A 194 7.77 -16.54 -16.68
CA TRP A 194 7.35 -17.93 -16.84
C TRP A 194 6.30 -18.06 -17.95
N ALA A 195 6.30 -19.16 -18.70
CA ALA A 195 5.23 -19.52 -19.65
C ALA A 195 4.78 -18.38 -20.62
N ASN A 196 5.73 -17.56 -21.10
CA ASN A 196 5.48 -16.34 -21.88
C ASN A 196 4.71 -15.24 -21.15
N LYS A 197 4.93 -15.13 -19.84
CA LYS A 197 4.41 -14.08 -18.97
C LYS A 197 5.52 -13.55 -18.08
N ALA A 198 5.43 -12.28 -17.70
CA ALA A 198 6.33 -11.62 -16.77
C ALA A 198 5.55 -10.96 -15.63
N THR A 199 6.23 -10.72 -14.52
CA THR A 199 5.75 -9.85 -13.45
C THR A 199 6.80 -8.81 -13.15
N MET A 200 6.38 -7.56 -13.00
CA MET A 200 7.28 -6.42 -12.88
C MET A 200 6.66 -5.27 -12.10
N TYR A 201 7.55 -4.47 -11.53
CA TYR A 201 7.22 -3.21 -10.89
C TYR A 201 7.52 -2.06 -11.86
N LEU A 202 6.60 -1.11 -11.91
CA LEU A 202 6.79 0.15 -12.58
C LEU A 202 6.76 1.27 -11.53
N VAL A 203 7.63 2.25 -11.71
CA VAL A 203 7.53 3.54 -11.02
C VAL A 203 6.87 4.55 -11.95
N GLY A 204 5.98 5.38 -11.43
CA GLY A 204 5.39 6.49 -12.19
C GLY A 204 6.36 7.63 -12.48
N ASP A 205 5.82 8.80 -12.78
CA ASP A 205 6.61 10.01 -13.05
C ASP A 205 6.90 10.80 -11.75
N THR A 206 6.23 10.49 -10.63
CA THR A 206 6.47 11.11 -9.31
C THR A 206 6.90 10.09 -8.23
N ASP A 207 7.60 10.58 -7.19
CA ASP A 207 8.10 9.75 -6.10
C ASP A 207 6.94 9.08 -5.33
N GLY A 208 7.08 7.79 -5.05
CA GLY A 208 6.07 6.98 -4.35
C GLY A 208 5.00 6.33 -5.23
N GLU A 209 4.93 6.67 -6.53
CA GLU A 209 3.99 6.03 -7.47
C GLU A 209 4.51 4.64 -7.87
N GLY A 210 3.88 3.58 -7.33
CA GLY A 210 4.20 2.20 -7.66
C GLY A 210 3.06 1.49 -8.38
N TYR A 211 3.37 0.79 -9.47
CA TYR A 211 2.43 -0.13 -10.12
C TYR A 211 2.97 -1.55 -10.12
N PHE A 212 2.10 -2.50 -9.82
CA PHE A 212 2.39 -3.92 -9.96
C PHE A 212 1.69 -4.49 -11.19
N ILE A 213 2.48 -5.09 -12.08
CA ILE A 213 1.98 -5.69 -13.32
C ILE A 213 2.14 -7.20 -13.21
N TYR A 214 1.02 -7.90 -13.12
CA TYR A 214 0.98 -9.35 -12.96
C TYR A 214 0.64 -10.03 -14.29
N GLU A 215 1.33 -11.13 -14.59
CA GLU A 215 1.09 -11.96 -15.79
C GLU A 215 1.16 -11.22 -17.15
N MET A 216 2.00 -10.19 -17.26
CA MET A 216 2.23 -9.48 -18.53
C MET A 216 2.71 -10.45 -19.60
N ALA A 217 1.92 -10.68 -20.66
CA ALA A 217 2.34 -11.56 -21.73
C ALA A 217 3.64 -11.02 -22.39
N MET A 218 4.63 -11.85 -22.61
CA MET A 218 5.82 -11.51 -23.39
C MET A 218 6.71 -12.74 -23.56
N THR A 219 7.45 -12.76 -24.66
CA THR A 219 8.51 -13.74 -24.87
C THR A 219 9.67 -13.53 -23.88
N GLU A 220 10.46 -14.58 -23.68
CA GLU A 220 11.66 -14.52 -22.83
C GLU A 220 12.70 -13.53 -23.37
N ASP A 221 12.79 -13.40 -24.70
CA ASP A 221 13.70 -12.46 -25.36
C ASP A 221 13.27 -11.00 -25.10
N GLU A 222 11.96 -10.72 -25.20
CA GLU A 222 11.41 -9.41 -24.83
C GLU A 222 11.72 -9.06 -23.37
N TYR A 223 11.46 -9.97 -22.43
CA TYR A 223 11.72 -9.77 -21.00
C TYR A 223 13.20 -9.49 -20.68
N ASN A 224 14.11 -10.20 -21.34
CA ASN A 224 15.54 -10.10 -21.06
C ASN A 224 16.21 -8.93 -21.80
N ASN A 225 15.78 -8.65 -23.04
CA ASN A 225 16.53 -7.79 -23.95
C ASN A 225 15.81 -6.51 -24.36
N VAL A 226 14.47 -6.48 -24.36
CA VAL A 226 13.68 -5.31 -24.78
C VAL A 226 13.22 -4.51 -23.56
N TYR A 227 12.61 -5.17 -22.58
CA TYR A 227 12.01 -4.55 -21.38
C TYR A 227 12.98 -4.53 -20.22
N LYS A 228 14.02 -3.72 -20.35
CA LYS A 228 15.04 -3.55 -19.30
C LYS A 228 14.57 -2.58 -18.23
N ILE A 229 15.17 -2.69 -17.04
CA ILE A 229 14.99 -1.68 -15.99
C ILE A 229 15.34 -0.29 -16.56
N GLY A 230 14.54 0.71 -16.24
CA GLY A 230 14.60 2.08 -16.79
C GLY A 230 13.82 2.29 -18.09
N THR A 231 13.24 1.25 -18.68
CA THR A 231 12.41 1.39 -19.89
C THR A 231 11.05 1.98 -19.50
N LYS A 232 10.67 3.15 -20.07
CA LYS A 232 9.31 3.67 -19.95
C LYS A 232 8.36 2.89 -20.86
N VAL A 233 7.27 2.40 -20.29
CA VAL A 233 6.27 1.58 -20.97
C VAL A 233 4.87 2.13 -20.70
N ARG A 234 3.95 1.88 -21.64
CA ARG A 234 2.53 2.07 -21.43
C ARG A 234 1.86 0.72 -21.25
N ILE A 235 1.20 0.53 -20.11
CA ILE A 235 0.48 -0.69 -19.79
C ILE A 235 -1.01 -0.43 -19.95
N TYR A 236 -1.69 -1.37 -20.59
CA TYR A 236 -3.13 -1.43 -20.66
C TYR A 236 -3.60 -2.80 -20.17
N GLY A 237 -4.59 -2.80 -19.29
CA GLY A 237 -5.11 -4.01 -18.66
C GLY A 237 -6.34 -3.72 -17.81
N ALA A 238 -6.79 -4.72 -17.05
CA ALA A 238 -7.83 -4.51 -16.05
C ALA A 238 -7.17 -4.27 -14.68
N LYS A 239 -7.69 -3.32 -13.91
CA LYS A 239 -7.32 -3.20 -12.50
C LYS A 239 -7.84 -4.42 -11.77
N ALA A 240 -6.99 -5.07 -10.99
CA ALA A 240 -7.38 -6.16 -10.12
C ALA A 240 -7.06 -5.82 -8.67
N ASN A 241 -7.82 -6.47 -7.78
CA ASN A 241 -7.51 -6.47 -6.36
C ASN A 241 -7.49 -7.92 -5.86
N TYR A 242 -6.32 -8.37 -5.43
CA TYR A 242 -6.14 -9.69 -4.88
C TYR A 242 -5.60 -9.58 -3.45
N ALA A 243 -6.42 -9.98 -2.47
CA ALA A 243 -6.06 -9.93 -1.05
C ALA A 243 -5.60 -8.54 -0.55
N GLY A 244 -6.15 -7.46 -1.13
CA GLY A 244 -5.82 -6.07 -0.79
C GLY A 244 -4.76 -5.44 -1.70
N GLU A 245 -4.11 -6.21 -2.56
CA GLU A 245 -3.11 -5.72 -3.50
C GLU A 245 -3.73 -4.98 -4.68
N HIS A 246 -3.22 -3.78 -5.00
CA HIS A 246 -3.57 -3.11 -6.24
C HIS A 246 -2.64 -3.54 -7.38
N GLU A 247 -3.19 -4.24 -8.37
CA GLU A 247 -2.41 -4.73 -9.52
C GLU A 247 -3.11 -4.44 -10.84
N ILE A 248 -2.36 -4.60 -11.93
CA ILE A 248 -2.89 -4.67 -13.29
C ILE A 248 -2.71 -6.09 -13.79
N SER A 249 -3.82 -6.81 -14.00
CA SER A 249 -3.84 -8.22 -14.39
C SER A 249 -5.00 -8.56 -15.34
N GLY A 250 -5.00 -9.76 -15.95
CA GLY A 250 -6.14 -10.31 -16.69
C GLY A 250 -5.85 -10.99 -18.04
N GLU A 251 -6.85 -11.69 -18.59
CA GLU A 251 -6.79 -12.39 -19.90
C GLU A 251 -6.50 -11.48 -21.12
N TYR A 252 -6.45 -10.16 -20.91
CA TYR A 252 -6.37 -9.12 -21.95
C TYR A 252 -5.34 -8.02 -21.64
N ILE A 253 -4.24 -8.34 -20.95
CA ILE A 253 -3.11 -7.39 -20.94
C ILE A 253 -2.56 -7.33 -22.38
N ASN A 254 -2.96 -6.30 -23.12
CA ASN A 254 -2.35 -5.93 -24.39
C ASN A 254 -1.63 -4.62 -24.17
N TYR A 255 -0.32 -4.64 -24.32
CA TYR A 255 0.60 -3.57 -23.97
C TYR A 255 1.18 -2.97 -25.25
N ASP A 256 1.50 -1.68 -25.23
CA ASP A 256 2.15 -1.02 -26.37
C ASP A 256 3.63 -1.34 -26.36
N LEU A 257 3.99 -2.47 -26.98
CA LEU A 257 5.38 -2.82 -27.25
C LEU A 257 6.02 -1.93 -28.33
N SER A 258 5.27 -1.01 -28.97
CA SER A 258 5.74 -0.32 -30.18
C SER A 258 6.81 0.74 -29.94
N GLY A 259 7.19 1.00 -28.70
CA GLY A 259 8.49 1.59 -28.41
C GLY A 259 8.60 2.04 -26.98
N VAL A 260 9.74 1.71 -26.38
CA VAL A 260 10.38 2.51 -25.34
C VAL A 260 9.97 3.97 -25.52
N ILE A 261 9.15 4.49 -24.62
CA ILE A 261 8.82 5.91 -24.63
C ILE A 261 10.12 6.62 -24.23
N GLU A 262 10.60 7.58 -25.02
CA GLU A 262 11.77 8.35 -24.65
C GLU A 262 11.49 9.10 -23.34
N GLY A 263 12.30 8.84 -22.31
CA GLY A 263 12.21 9.45 -21.00
C GLY A 263 13.41 9.06 -20.16
N GLU A 264 13.87 9.98 -19.32
CA GLU A 264 14.85 9.65 -18.27
C GLU A 264 14.07 9.16 -17.06
N MET A 265 14.38 7.94 -16.60
CA MET A 265 13.80 7.40 -15.39
C MET A 265 14.07 8.38 -14.25
N PRO A 266 13.03 8.83 -13.50
CA PRO A 266 13.24 9.66 -12.33
C PRO A 266 14.18 8.93 -11.37
N GLU A 267 15.04 9.69 -10.68
CA GLU A 267 15.88 9.14 -9.62
C GLU A 267 14.94 8.66 -8.52
N ALA A 268 14.62 7.36 -8.54
CA ALA A 268 13.62 6.78 -7.66
C ALA A 268 14.14 6.85 -6.22
N ASN A 269 13.71 7.86 -5.48
CA ASN A 269 13.96 7.98 -4.05
C ASN A 269 13.11 6.90 -3.35
N PRO A 270 13.73 5.83 -2.81
CA PRO A 270 12.97 4.86 -2.05
C PRO A 270 12.36 5.55 -0.83
N ILE A 271 11.10 5.21 -0.51
CA ILE A 271 10.49 5.66 0.73
C ILE A 271 11.24 5.03 1.90
N ASP A 272 11.66 5.85 2.85
CA ASP A 272 12.32 5.37 4.06
C ASP A 272 11.27 4.96 5.12
N LEU A 273 11.20 3.67 5.39
CA LEU A 273 10.28 3.05 6.35
C LEU A 273 11.00 2.62 7.64
N THR A 274 12.22 3.10 7.89
CA THR A 274 13.04 2.77 9.07
C THR A 274 12.32 2.99 10.40
N TYR A 275 11.47 4.03 10.47
CA TYR A 275 10.85 4.47 11.73
C TYR A 275 9.41 3.98 11.93
N SER A 276 8.76 3.49 10.86
CA SER A 276 7.40 2.97 10.96
C SER A 276 7.15 1.91 9.89
N VAL A 277 6.89 0.71 10.37
CA VAL A 277 6.45 -0.43 9.55
C VAL A 277 5.06 -0.93 9.95
N ASP A 278 4.22 -0.03 10.49
CA ASP A 278 2.84 -0.34 10.80
C ASP A 278 2.02 -0.50 9.51
N ASP A 279 1.22 -1.56 9.42
CA ASP A 279 0.29 -1.81 8.31
C ASP A 279 -0.62 -0.60 7.99
N GLU A 280 -1.00 0.20 9.00
CA GLU A 280 -1.79 1.44 8.80
C GLU A 280 -1.05 2.49 7.96
N VAL A 281 0.29 2.48 7.98
CA VAL A 281 1.15 3.36 7.18
C VAL A 281 1.55 2.68 5.88
N LEU A 282 1.88 1.38 5.93
CA LEU A 282 2.41 0.64 4.77
C LEU A 282 1.40 0.50 3.63
N ILE A 283 0.10 0.48 3.94
CA ILE A 283 -0.97 0.40 2.94
C ILE A 283 -0.94 1.57 1.95
N ASP A 284 -0.51 2.76 2.37
CA ASP A 284 -0.46 3.94 1.51
C ASP A 284 0.72 3.90 0.52
N TYR A 285 1.67 2.99 0.74
CA TYR A 285 2.88 2.84 -0.07
C TYR A 285 2.90 1.55 -0.90
N GLN A 286 1.73 0.95 -1.14
CA GLN A 286 1.62 -0.26 -1.97
C GLN A 286 2.33 -0.09 -3.33
N ASN A 287 3.09 -1.12 -3.69
CA ASN A 287 3.93 -1.25 -4.88
C ASN A 287 5.09 -0.26 -4.98
N ALA A 288 5.23 0.66 -4.03
CA ALA A 288 6.30 1.64 -4.05
C ALA A 288 7.63 1.00 -3.65
N LYS A 289 8.72 1.55 -4.18
CA LYS A 289 10.07 1.17 -3.77
C LYS A 289 10.35 1.73 -2.38
N PHE A 290 10.93 0.93 -1.50
CA PHE A 290 11.25 1.35 -0.14
C PHE A 290 12.66 0.93 0.29
N THR A 291 13.15 1.59 1.33
CA THR A 291 14.31 1.22 2.13
C THR A 291 13.91 1.23 3.61
N ALA A 292 14.49 0.35 4.42
CA ALA A 292 14.29 0.39 5.86
C ALA A 292 15.49 -0.21 6.61
N THR A 293 15.93 0.45 7.67
CA THR A 293 16.96 -0.06 8.59
C THR A 293 16.29 -0.60 9.86
N LEU A 294 16.12 -1.91 9.94
CA LEU A 294 15.31 -2.56 10.97
C LEU A 294 16.09 -3.62 11.70
N LYS A 295 15.61 -4.01 12.88
CA LYS A 295 16.21 -5.08 13.67
C LYS A 295 15.61 -6.43 13.28
N VAL A 296 16.45 -7.45 13.11
CA VAL A 296 15.99 -8.83 12.90
C VAL A 296 15.30 -9.32 14.16
N LYS A 297 13.98 -9.48 14.13
CA LYS A 297 13.19 -9.93 15.28
C LYS A 297 13.24 -11.44 15.42
N GLU A 298 12.85 -12.15 14.37
CA GLU A 298 12.81 -13.60 14.34
C GLU A 298 12.78 -14.12 12.91
N TYR A 299 12.98 -15.42 12.78
CA TYR A 299 12.75 -16.12 11.53
C TYR A 299 11.50 -16.99 11.65
N THR A 300 10.76 -17.11 10.55
CA THR A 300 9.43 -17.74 10.56
C THR A 300 9.24 -18.66 9.36
N THR A 301 8.07 -19.31 9.28
CA THR A 301 7.60 -20.01 8.09
C THR A 301 6.08 -20.05 8.09
N THR A 302 5.47 -19.90 6.92
CA THR A 302 4.01 -19.94 6.73
C THR A 302 3.47 -21.36 6.51
N ASP A 303 4.33 -22.35 6.21
CA ASP A 303 3.93 -23.75 6.11
C ASP A 303 3.87 -24.38 7.51
N GLN A 304 2.67 -24.69 7.97
CA GLN A 304 2.42 -25.34 9.27
C GLN A 304 3.10 -26.71 9.42
N ASN A 305 3.60 -27.28 8.32
CA ASN A 305 4.35 -28.55 8.31
C ASN A 305 5.86 -28.36 8.21
N ALA A 306 6.36 -27.13 8.17
CA ALA A 306 7.77 -26.81 8.10
C ALA A 306 8.33 -26.39 9.47
N THR A 307 9.57 -26.75 9.75
CA THR A 307 10.33 -26.25 10.91
C THR A 307 11.36 -25.23 10.47
N VAL A 308 11.48 -24.12 11.19
CA VAL A 308 12.50 -23.10 10.93
C VAL A 308 13.91 -23.70 11.09
N ALA A 309 14.77 -23.42 10.13
CA ALA A 309 16.14 -23.89 10.07
C ALA A 309 16.97 -23.38 11.26
N THR A 310 18.03 -24.10 11.61
CA THR A 310 18.92 -23.70 12.71
C THR A 310 19.63 -22.36 12.46
N ASN A 311 19.77 -21.95 11.20
CA ASN A 311 20.29 -20.65 10.77
C ASN A 311 19.17 -19.65 10.40
N GLY A 312 17.92 -19.96 10.76
CA GLY A 312 16.83 -19.02 10.75
C GLY A 312 16.07 -18.92 9.43
N ALA A 313 16.69 -18.62 8.29
CA ALA A 313 15.93 -18.09 7.14
C ALA A 313 15.16 -19.09 6.24
N TYR A 314 15.03 -20.36 6.65
CA TYR A 314 14.34 -21.41 5.88
C TYR A 314 13.33 -22.16 6.73
N GLY A 315 12.23 -22.62 6.12
CA GLY A 315 11.50 -23.78 6.63
C GLY A 315 12.11 -25.09 6.11
N TYR A 316 11.92 -26.19 6.83
CA TYR A 316 12.25 -27.55 6.36
C TYR A 316 11.02 -28.44 6.41
N LYS A 317 10.70 -29.10 5.29
CA LYS A 317 9.62 -30.10 5.18
C LYS A 317 10.22 -31.50 5.07
N GLY A 318 10.46 -32.12 6.22
CA GLY A 318 11.29 -33.33 6.27
C GLY A 318 12.76 -32.94 6.09
N ASP A 319 13.45 -33.57 5.12
CA ASP A 319 14.86 -33.30 4.83
C ASP A 319 15.09 -32.23 3.74
N GLU A 320 14.01 -31.71 3.14
CA GLU A 320 14.06 -30.73 2.03
C GLU A 320 13.74 -29.31 2.54
N PRO A 321 14.51 -28.28 2.17
CA PRO A 321 14.21 -26.90 2.51
C PRO A 321 12.96 -26.40 1.76
N THR A 322 12.23 -25.47 2.35
CA THR A 322 11.19 -24.70 1.66
C THR A 322 11.84 -23.86 0.56
N ASP A 323 11.07 -23.58 -0.49
CA ASP A 323 11.59 -22.79 -1.60
C ASP A 323 11.81 -21.33 -1.21
N ASP A 324 10.94 -20.74 -0.38
CA ASP A 324 10.99 -19.31 -0.04
C ASP A 324 11.70 -19.02 1.30
N LEU A 325 12.16 -17.78 1.46
CA LEU A 325 12.81 -17.27 2.68
C LEU A 325 11.82 -16.41 3.46
N TYR A 326 11.76 -16.62 4.77
CA TYR A 326 10.86 -15.87 5.65
C TYR A 326 11.59 -15.36 6.87
N PHE A 327 11.45 -14.07 7.14
CA PHE A 327 12.02 -13.42 8.32
C PHE A 327 11.17 -12.21 8.70
N ILE A 328 11.22 -11.83 9.97
CA ILE A 328 10.48 -10.71 10.52
C ILE A 328 11.48 -9.67 10.99
N LEU A 329 11.28 -8.45 10.54
CA LEU A 329 12.01 -7.29 11.01
C LEU A 329 11.13 -6.50 11.97
N GLU A 330 11.74 -5.80 12.93
CA GLU A 330 11.03 -4.88 13.81
C GLU A 330 11.66 -3.49 13.80
N ASP A 331 10.81 -2.48 13.84
CA ASP A 331 11.21 -1.10 14.10
C ASP A 331 11.47 -0.88 15.60
N GLN A 332 11.82 0.36 15.97
CA GLN A 332 12.11 0.71 17.35
C GLN A 332 10.87 0.77 18.25
N ALA A 333 9.68 0.95 17.68
CA ALA A 333 8.41 0.92 18.39
C ALA A 333 7.90 -0.51 18.63
N GLY A 334 8.55 -1.51 18.01
CA GLY A 334 8.18 -2.92 18.09
C GLY A 334 7.16 -3.36 17.05
N ASN A 335 6.81 -2.49 16.09
CA ASN A 335 6.01 -2.88 14.92
C ASN A 335 6.85 -3.81 14.05
N VAL A 336 6.17 -4.67 13.29
CA VAL A 336 6.84 -5.76 12.58
C VAL A 336 6.58 -5.69 11.09
N LEU A 337 7.64 -5.90 10.32
CA LEU A 337 7.59 -6.09 8.89
C LEU A 337 7.80 -7.57 8.57
N ASN A 338 6.77 -8.22 8.04
CA ASN A 338 6.87 -9.61 7.60
C ASN A 338 7.53 -9.66 6.23
N CYS A 339 8.69 -10.27 6.10
CA CYS A 339 9.40 -10.35 4.82
C CYS A 339 9.33 -11.77 4.24
N CYS A 340 8.94 -11.86 2.97
CA CYS A 340 9.01 -13.07 2.16
C CYS A 340 9.90 -12.84 0.93
N VAL A 341 10.81 -13.78 0.67
CA VAL A 341 11.63 -13.79 -0.55
C VAL A 341 11.34 -15.06 -1.32
N GLU A 342 10.48 -14.92 -2.31
CA GLU A 342 9.98 -16.04 -3.09
C GLU A 342 10.97 -16.46 -4.17
N LYS A 343 11.41 -17.72 -4.14
CA LYS A 343 12.49 -18.20 -5.03
C LYS A 343 12.16 -18.15 -6.50
N TYR A 344 10.90 -18.41 -6.84
CA TYR A 344 10.42 -18.42 -8.22
C TYR A 344 9.97 -17.04 -8.70
N LEU A 345 9.81 -16.11 -7.76
CA LEU A 345 9.33 -14.77 -8.01
C LEU A 345 10.39 -13.72 -7.65
N THR A 346 11.67 -14.07 -7.69
CA THR A 346 12.72 -13.04 -7.69
C THR A 346 14.05 -13.54 -8.26
N SER A 347 14.73 -12.66 -8.99
CA SER A 347 16.12 -12.87 -9.41
C SER A 347 17.14 -12.60 -8.29
N THR A 348 16.74 -11.94 -7.21
CA THR A 348 17.61 -11.57 -6.08
C THR A 348 17.76 -12.68 -5.03
N TYR A 349 17.00 -13.77 -5.17
CA TYR A 349 16.93 -14.86 -4.18
C TYR A 349 18.31 -15.36 -3.75
N ALA A 350 19.22 -15.63 -4.69
CA ALA A 350 20.54 -16.16 -4.36
C ALA A 350 21.41 -15.17 -3.56
N ALA A 351 21.28 -13.87 -3.84
CA ALA A 351 22.00 -12.82 -3.14
C ALA A 351 21.44 -12.62 -1.72
N VAL A 352 20.12 -12.49 -1.60
CA VAL A 352 19.44 -12.34 -0.30
C VAL A 352 19.67 -13.58 0.56
N LYS A 353 19.53 -14.78 -0.01
CA LYS A 353 19.90 -16.04 0.65
C LYS A 353 21.34 -16.00 1.16
N GLY A 354 22.30 -15.53 0.37
CA GLY A 354 23.69 -15.45 0.78
C GLY A 354 23.88 -14.70 2.10
N VAL A 355 23.21 -13.55 2.24
CA VAL A 355 23.26 -12.72 3.45
C VAL A 355 22.49 -13.36 4.60
N LEU A 356 21.29 -13.89 4.35
CA LEU A 356 20.49 -14.54 5.40
C LEU A 356 21.14 -15.83 5.94
N MET A 357 22.04 -16.45 5.19
CA MET A 357 22.80 -17.63 5.60
C MET A 357 24.14 -17.28 6.25
N ASP A 358 24.50 -16.00 6.29
CA ASP A 358 25.70 -15.51 6.96
C ASP A 358 25.56 -15.73 8.48
N GLU A 359 26.65 -16.13 9.13
CA GLU A 359 26.66 -16.34 10.58
C GLU A 359 26.46 -15.03 11.37
N ASP A 360 26.80 -13.90 10.75
CA ASP A 360 26.59 -12.57 11.30
C ASP A 360 25.13 -12.09 11.16
N PHE A 361 24.33 -12.73 10.31
CA PHE A 361 22.90 -12.47 10.20
C PHE A 361 22.16 -13.27 11.28
N ALA A 362 21.86 -12.61 12.41
CA ALA A 362 21.23 -13.24 13.59
C ALA A 362 20.11 -12.37 14.16
N VAL A 363 19.21 -12.98 14.93
CA VAL A 363 18.21 -12.25 15.74
C VAL A 363 18.91 -11.18 16.59
N GLY A 364 18.35 -9.97 16.57
CA GLY A 364 18.86 -8.79 17.26
C GLY A 364 19.80 -7.92 16.43
N LYS A 365 20.26 -8.39 15.27
CA LYS A 365 21.11 -7.59 14.36
C LYS A 365 20.28 -6.55 13.62
N VAL A 366 20.91 -5.41 13.31
CA VAL A 366 20.31 -4.38 12.47
C VAL A 366 20.70 -4.61 11.02
N VAL A 367 19.73 -4.50 10.14
CA VAL A 367 19.88 -4.76 8.71
C VAL A 367 19.21 -3.63 7.94
N THR A 368 19.80 -3.25 6.83
CA THR A 368 19.15 -2.39 5.85
C THR A 368 18.56 -3.26 4.75
N VAL A 369 17.27 -3.11 4.50
CA VAL A 369 16.55 -3.79 3.42
C VAL A 369 16.10 -2.79 2.37
N GLU A 370 16.15 -3.21 1.11
CA GLU A 370 15.53 -2.50 -0.01
C GLU A 370 14.57 -3.44 -0.73
N GLY A 371 13.43 -2.92 -1.17
CA GLY A 371 12.43 -3.73 -1.85
C GLY A 371 11.29 -2.92 -2.45
N TYR A 372 10.24 -3.65 -2.81
CA TYR A 372 8.95 -3.08 -3.20
C TYR A 372 7.90 -3.52 -2.18
N MET A 373 7.09 -2.57 -1.72
CA MET A 373 6.04 -2.85 -0.76
C MET A 373 4.95 -3.65 -1.45
N TYR A 374 4.82 -4.93 -1.10
CA TYR A 374 3.83 -5.84 -1.67
C TYR A 374 2.78 -6.14 -0.61
N TRP A 375 1.53 -6.32 -1.02
CA TRP A 375 0.42 -6.49 -0.09
C TRP A 375 -0.31 -7.80 -0.34
N TYR A 376 -0.34 -8.69 0.66
CA TYR A 376 -1.09 -9.92 0.55
C TYR A 376 -1.65 -10.32 1.92
N ASN A 377 -2.89 -9.90 2.19
CA ASN A 377 -3.50 -9.97 3.53
C ASN A 377 -2.65 -9.26 4.62
N GLY A 378 -1.98 -8.17 4.27
CA GLY A 378 -1.04 -7.42 5.11
C GLY A 378 0.24 -7.08 4.35
N ALA A 379 1.11 -6.25 4.93
CA ALA A 379 2.40 -5.94 4.32
C ALA A 379 3.29 -7.19 4.23
N ASN A 380 3.74 -7.50 3.02
CA ASN A 380 4.63 -8.62 2.72
C ASN A 380 5.63 -8.24 1.61
N PRO A 381 6.52 -7.26 1.85
CA PRO A 381 7.39 -6.69 0.82
C PRO A 381 8.26 -7.71 0.09
N HIS A 382 8.42 -7.47 -1.22
CA HIS A 382 9.40 -8.16 -2.03
C HIS A 382 10.80 -7.55 -1.82
N ILE A 383 11.61 -8.25 -1.04
CA ILE A 383 12.99 -7.82 -0.73
C ILE A 383 13.91 -8.07 -1.92
N THR A 384 14.54 -7.00 -2.38
CA THR A 384 15.50 -7.00 -3.48
C THR A 384 16.96 -6.99 -2.99
N SER A 385 17.20 -6.37 -1.84
CA SER A 385 18.51 -6.33 -1.21
C SER A 385 18.37 -6.38 0.31
N ILE A 386 19.34 -6.99 0.96
CA ILE A 386 19.51 -6.94 2.41
C ILE A 386 21.00 -6.85 2.71
N THR A 387 21.38 -5.96 3.61
CA THR A 387 22.75 -5.84 4.10
C THR A 387 22.73 -5.86 5.62
N ILE A 388 23.65 -6.63 6.21
CA ILE A 388 23.92 -6.50 7.64
C ILE A 388 24.51 -5.11 7.83
N THR A 389 23.82 -4.29 8.59
CA THR A 389 24.35 -3.00 9.00
C THR A 389 25.26 -3.32 10.17
N GLU A 390 26.58 -3.21 9.97
CA GLU A 390 27.52 -3.27 11.09
C GLU A 390 27.04 -2.25 12.12
N GLN A 391 26.52 -2.75 13.24
CA GLN A 391 25.95 -1.93 14.29
C GLN A 391 27.09 -1.32 15.12
N GLU A 392 28.02 -0.66 14.45
CA GLU A 392 28.97 0.24 15.06
C GLU A 392 28.69 1.59 14.42
N ASN A 393 27.90 2.42 15.11
CA ASN A 393 28.27 3.82 15.30
C ASN A 393 28.74 4.60 14.04
N ILE A 394 28.29 4.30 12.82
CA ILE A 394 28.90 4.82 11.57
C ILE A 394 28.87 6.35 11.58
N MET A 395 27.83 6.95 12.15
CA MET A 395 27.70 8.41 12.29
C MET A 395 28.61 8.99 13.37
N TYR A 396 28.81 8.28 14.48
CA TYR A 396 29.71 8.69 15.55
C TYR A 396 31.17 8.51 15.16
N GLU A 397 31.54 7.41 14.52
CA GLU A 397 32.89 7.20 13.99
C GLU A 397 33.20 8.15 12.85
N THR A 398 32.22 8.46 11.98
CA THR A 398 32.35 9.53 10.97
C THR A 398 32.62 10.85 11.67
N PHE A 399 31.81 11.25 12.67
CA PHE A 399 32.09 12.47 13.44
C PHE A 399 33.47 12.43 14.11
N MET A 400 33.84 11.32 14.75
CA MET A 400 35.10 11.19 15.50
C MET A 400 36.33 11.15 14.58
N SER A 401 36.21 10.63 13.36
CA SER A 401 37.26 10.59 12.35
C SER A 401 37.35 11.86 11.50
N THR A 402 36.26 12.63 11.39
CA THR A 402 36.24 13.95 10.73
C THR A 402 37.12 14.94 11.53
N PRO A 403 38.09 15.61 10.90
CA PRO A 403 38.85 16.68 11.55
C PRO A 403 37.98 17.88 11.93
N ASP A 404 38.36 18.62 12.98
CA ASP A 404 37.71 19.91 13.26
C ASP A 404 37.85 20.87 12.07
N GLY A 405 36.78 21.59 11.75
CA GLY A 405 36.71 22.54 10.63
C GLY A 405 36.26 21.93 9.29
N GLU A 406 35.99 20.62 9.25
CA GLU A 406 35.40 19.94 8.08
C GLU A 406 33.88 19.75 8.26
N ASP A 407 33.18 19.66 7.14
CA ASP A 407 31.74 19.43 7.13
C ASP A 407 31.42 18.00 7.61
N VAL A 408 30.36 17.90 8.41
CA VAL A 408 29.85 16.65 8.96
C VAL A 408 28.33 16.62 8.86
N VAL A 409 27.81 15.44 8.55
CA VAL A 409 26.39 15.14 8.64
C VAL A 409 26.24 14.09 9.72
N VAL A 410 25.41 14.38 10.73
CA VAL A 410 25.05 13.46 11.80
C VAL A 410 23.54 13.32 11.86
N GLU A 411 23.07 12.18 12.33
CA GLU A 411 21.66 11.97 12.62
C GLU A 411 21.55 11.46 14.07
N GLY A 412 20.45 11.79 14.73
CA GLY A 412 20.26 11.40 16.12
C GLY A 412 18.92 11.82 16.69
N PHE A 413 18.65 11.29 17.88
CA PHE A 413 17.43 11.60 18.61
C PHE A 413 17.57 12.93 19.34
N LEU A 414 16.57 13.79 19.19
CA LEU A 414 16.46 15.03 19.94
C LEU A 414 16.07 14.71 21.38
N ILE A 415 17.05 14.79 22.27
CA ILE A 415 16.87 14.52 23.70
C ILE A 415 16.80 15.81 24.54
N GLY A 416 17.10 16.97 23.93
CA GLY A 416 16.88 18.26 24.57
C GLY A 416 17.11 19.44 23.63
N LYS A 417 16.40 20.55 23.89
CA LYS A 417 16.69 21.87 23.32
C LYS A 417 17.20 22.79 24.43
N THR A 418 18.20 23.62 24.12
CA THR A 418 18.85 24.46 25.14
C THR A 418 18.42 25.92 25.02
N THR A 419 18.68 26.57 23.89
CA THR A 419 18.48 28.03 23.79
C THR A 419 17.99 28.47 22.40
N TYR A 420 17.16 29.52 22.34
CA TYR A 420 16.92 30.35 21.16
C TYR A 420 17.31 31.80 21.47
N TYR A 421 18.24 32.38 20.71
CA TYR A 421 18.71 33.75 20.93
C TYR A 421 19.06 34.47 19.62
N LYS A 422 18.40 35.59 19.33
CA LYS A 422 18.67 36.45 18.16
C LYS A 422 18.77 35.70 16.82
N GLY A 423 17.92 34.69 16.62
CA GLY A 423 17.94 33.86 15.41
C GLY A 423 18.95 32.71 15.44
N MET A 424 19.51 32.38 16.60
CA MET A 424 20.42 31.25 16.81
C MET A 424 19.79 30.23 17.75
N CYS A 425 19.94 28.95 17.46
CA CYS A 425 19.43 27.81 18.22
C CYS A 425 20.55 26.91 18.70
N SER A 426 20.30 26.17 19.79
CA SER A 426 21.18 25.10 20.27
C SER A 426 20.38 23.86 20.72
N LEU A 427 20.87 22.67 20.38
CA LEU A 427 20.20 21.37 20.60
C LEU A 427 21.18 20.31 21.12
N TYR A 428 20.64 19.29 21.78
CA TYR A 428 21.38 18.12 22.21
C TYR A 428 20.82 16.84 21.59
N LEU A 429 21.70 16.09 20.94
CA LEU A 429 21.38 14.87 20.20
C LEU A 429 22.10 13.67 20.77
N SER A 430 21.45 12.52 20.74
CA SER A 430 22.10 11.23 21.00
C SER A 430 22.21 10.40 19.73
N ALA A 431 23.36 9.74 19.53
CA ALA A 431 23.58 8.82 18.42
C ALA A 431 22.75 7.52 18.56
N ALA A 432 22.37 7.16 19.79
CA ALA A 432 21.54 5.99 20.08
C ALA A 432 20.77 6.18 21.39
N CYS A 433 19.49 5.79 21.42
CA CYS A 433 18.76 5.61 22.67
C CYS A 433 18.86 4.13 23.08
N THR A 434 19.88 3.75 23.85
CA THR A 434 20.02 2.39 24.40
C THR A 434 20.10 2.39 25.93
N PRO A 435 19.31 1.56 26.64
CA PRO A 435 19.53 1.29 28.06
C PRO A 435 20.76 0.38 28.25
N ASN A 436 21.47 0.55 29.36
CA ASN A 436 22.72 -0.16 29.64
C ASN A 436 22.48 -1.67 29.83
N SER A 437 23.22 -2.52 29.10
CA SER A 437 23.15 -3.97 29.23
C SER A 437 24.04 -4.46 30.39
N GLY A 438 23.58 -4.33 31.62
CA GLY A 438 24.22 -4.85 32.83
C GLY A 438 23.17 -5.39 33.80
N GLY A 439 23.30 -6.63 34.25
CA GLY A 439 22.20 -7.40 34.83
C GLY A 439 21.77 -7.02 36.25
N GLU A 440 20.54 -7.44 36.58
CA GLU A 440 19.91 -7.57 37.90
C GLU A 440 20.48 -6.72 39.06
N GLN A 441 20.22 -5.41 39.05
CA GLN A 441 19.72 -4.56 40.15
C GLN A 441 19.90 -3.09 39.74
N GLU A 442 18.85 -2.28 39.90
CA GLU A 442 18.81 -0.81 39.71
C GLU A 442 19.18 -0.31 38.29
N GLN A 443 18.23 0.36 37.64
CA GLN A 443 18.41 0.89 36.28
C GLN A 443 19.35 2.10 36.28
N ASP A 444 20.64 1.85 36.10
CA ASP A 444 21.64 2.87 35.77
C ASP A 444 21.52 3.27 34.29
N TYR A 445 21.26 4.55 34.02
CA TYR A 445 21.33 5.15 32.68
C TYR A 445 22.68 5.87 32.50
N THR A 446 23.61 5.29 31.74
CA THR A 446 24.74 6.05 31.18
C THR A 446 24.31 6.68 29.87
N THR A 447 24.40 8.00 29.75
CA THR A 447 24.25 8.68 28.45
C THR A 447 25.27 8.11 27.47
N GLY A 448 24.78 7.43 26.43
CA GLY A 448 25.58 7.07 25.27
C GLY A 448 26.18 8.31 24.60
N GLU A 449 27.10 8.07 23.68
CA GLU A 449 27.82 9.11 22.95
C GLU A 449 26.84 10.08 22.23
N GLY A 450 26.96 11.38 22.49
CA GLY A 450 26.04 12.42 21.99
C GLY A 450 26.74 13.65 21.42
N TYR A 451 25.98 14.48 20.70
CA TYR A 451 26.44 15.66 19.97
C TYR A 451 25.78 16.93 20.51
N TYR A 452 26.54 18.01 20.58
CA TYR A 452 26.02 19.33 20.85
C TYR A 452 25.93 20.11 19.54
N VAL A 453 24.72 20.50 19.14
CA VAL A 453 24.52 21.39 17.99
C VAL A 453 24.44 22.79 18.55
N TYR A 454 25.45 23.61 18.28
CA TYR A 454 25.63 24.88 18.95
C TYR A 454 25.42 26.05 18.00
N ASN A 455 24.61 27.02 18.43
CA ASN A 455 24.48 28.32 17.79
C ASN A 455 24.35 28.22 16.26
N TYR A 456 23.29 27.55 15.80
CA TYR A 456 22.95 27.51 14.38
C TYR A 456 21.80 28.45 14.05
N GLU A 457 21.78 29.01 12.83
CA GLU A 457 20.72 29.94 12.45
C GLU A 457 19.36 29.24 12.35
N CYS A 458 18.35 29.82 13.00
CA CYS A 458 17.00 29.30 13.02
C CYS A 458 15.98 30.42 13.24
N THR A 459 14.75 30.22 12.77
CA THR A 459 13.61 31.06 13.15
C THR A 459 12.99 30.57 14.46
N GLN A 460 12.29 31.46 15.17
CA GLN A 460 11.53 31.08 16.37
C GLN A 460 10.48 29.99 16.07
N GLU A 461 9.89 30.02 14.88
CA GLU A 461 8.92 29.02 14.43
C GLU A 461 9.57 27.65 14.25
N GLN A 462 10.74 27.58 13.61
CA GLN A 462 11.54 26.35 13.50
C GLN A 462 11.97 25.82 14.87
N TYR A 463 12.39 26.70 15.79
CA TYR A 463 12.73 26.30 17.17
C TYR A 463 11.53 25.73 17.94
N ASN A 464 10.35 26.31 17.75
CA ASN A 464 9.13 25.86 18.40
C ASN A 464 8.58 24.57 17.79
N ALA A 465 8.84 24.33 16.49
CA ALA A 465 8.49 23.09 15.80
C ALA A 465 9.31 21.88 16.29
N LEU A 466 10.48 22.11 16.89
CA LEU A 466 11.28 21.06 17.53
C LEU A 466 10.61 20.61 18.84
N VAL A 467 10.13 19.37 18.83
CA VAL A 467 9.50 18.72 19.98
C VAL A 467 10.53 17.85 20.69
N VAL A 468 10.68 18.01 22.01
CA VAL A 468 11.44 17.05 22.82
C VAL A 468 10.44 15.95 23.23
N ALA A 469 10.52 14.79 22.59
CA ALA A 469 9.60 13.68 22.84
C ALA A 469 10.39 12.42 23.21
N CYS A 470 10.92 12.38 24.42
CA CYS A 470 11.43 11.16 25.01
C CYS A 470 10.33 10.55 25.89
N ASP A 471 9.85 9.36 25.51
CA ASP A 471 9.01 8.52 26.35
C ASP A 471 9.92 7.69 27.26
N PHE A 472 10.19 8.22 28.44
CA PHE A 472 11.07 7.58 29.42
C PHE A 472 10.41 6.38 30.12
N GLU A 473 9.08 6.26 30.12
CA GLU A 473 8.37 5.10 30.67
C GLU A 473 8.53 3.89 29.75
N ASN A 474 8.49 4.11 28.44
CA ASN A 474 8.61 3.05 27.43
C ASN A 474 10.02 2.94 26.81
N LEU A 475 10.97 3.78 27.23
CA LEU A 475 12.36 3.79 26.78
C LEU A 475 12.54 4.12 25.28
N VAL A 476 11.73 5.06 24.73
CA VAL A 476 11.75 5.42 23.30
C VAL A 476 11.90 6.94 23.10
N CYS A 477 12.86 7.34 22.26
CA CYS A 477 13.02 8.72 21.79
C CYS A 477 12.30 8.87 20.44
N GLN A 478 11.38 9.82 20.30
CA GLN A 478 10.42 9.86 19.18
C GLN A 478 10.67 10.98 18.16
N THR A 479 11.50 11.97 18.48
CA THR A 479 11.87 13.02 17.53
C THR A 479 13.27 12.75 16.99
N TYR A 480 13.34 12.37 15.73
CA TYR A 480 14.58 12.09 15.03
C TYR A 480 14.93 13.23 14.08
N VAL A 481 16.18 13.69 14.13
CA VAL A 481 16.65 14.81 13.32
C VAL A 481 17.95 14.48 12.61
N LYS A 482 18.11 15.08 11.43
CA LYS A 482 19.34 15.10 10.67
C LYS A 482 19.98 16.48 10.79
N VAL A 483 21.27 16.51 11.07
CA VAL A 483 22.03 17.73 11.27
C VAL A 483 23.25 17.74 10.36
N SER A 484 23.33 18.77 9.51
CA SER A 484 24.49 19.00 8.65
C SER A 484 25.15 20.30 9.05
N GLY A 485 26.46 20.30 9.31
CA GLY A 485 27.20 21.52 9.67
C GLY A 485 28.69 21.28 9.70
N THR A 486 29.45 22.20 10.28
CA THR A 486 30.91 22.05 10.40
C THR A 486 31.25 21.50 11.78
N LYS A 487 32.09 20.47 11.83
CA LYS A 487 32.58 19.93 13.10
C LYS A 487 33.45 20.96 13.82
N ALA A 488 33.18 21.17 15.10
CA ALA A 488 34.03 21.95 15.98
C ALA A 488 34.30 21.20 17.29
N SER A 489 35.42 21.53 17.92
CA SER A 489 35.72 21.11 19.28
C SER A 489 36.05 22.33 20.13
N TYR A 490 35.22 22.64 21.13
CA TYR A 490 35.48 23.71 22.09
C TYR A 490 35.56 23.14 23.51
N ALA A 491 36.67 23.36 24.20
CA ALA A 491 36.90 22.90 25.58
C ALA A 491 36.67 21.38 25.82
N GLY A 492 36.84 20.55 24.79
CA GLY A 492 36.60 19.10 24.86
C GLY A 492 35.17 18.66 24.50
N MET A 493 34.29 19.60 24.15
CA MET A 493 32.94 19.33 23.65
C MET A 493 32.96 18.88 22.18
N LYS A 494 32.02 18.00 21.81
CA LYS A 494 31.77 17.55 20.45
C LYS A 494 30.67 18.41 19.84
N GLU A 495 31.08 19.41 19.07
CA GLU A 495 30.16 20.44 18.56
C GLU A 495 29.96 20.34 17.05
N ILE A 496 28.76 20.74 16.63
CA ILE A 496 28.44 21.05 15.24
C ILE A 496 27.97 22.50 15.20
N VAL A 497 28.68 23.32 14.44
CA VAL A 497 28.40 24.74 14.24
C VAL A 497 27.95 25.00 12.80
N ASP A 498 27.38 26.19 12.55
CA ASP A 498 26.84 26.57 11.24
C ASP A 498 25.85 25.51 10.69
N ALA A 499 25.10 24.91 11.60
CA ALA A 499 24.31 23.73 11.31
C ALA A 499 22.98 24.04 10.60
N THR A 500 22.52 23.06 9.83
CA THR A 500 21.15 22.97 9.32
C THR A 500 20.51 21.74 9.95
N VAL A 501 19.29 21.92 10.45
CA VAL A 501 18.54 20.87 11.14
C VAL A 501 17.30 20.54 10.34
N GLU A 502 17.19 19.27 9.94
CA GLU A 502 16.05 18.70 9.25
C GLU A 502 15.33 17.75 10.22
N ILE A 503 14.03 17.96 10.40
CA ILE A 503 13.18 17.08 11.20
C ILE A 503 12.79 15.90 10.32
N ILE A 504 13.25 14.70 10.67
CA ILE A 504 12.99 13.48 9.91
C ILE A 504 11.68 12.83 10.37
N SER A 505 11.43 12.82 11.68
CA SER A 505 10.19 12.30 12.25
C SER A 505 9.77 13.03 13.54
N VAL A 506 8.45 13.13 13.73
CA VAL A 506 7.80 13.65 14.96
C VAL A 506 6.67 12.69 15.37
N PRO A 507 6.38 12.53 16.66
CA PRO A 507 5.27 11.69 17.09
C PRO A 507 3.91 12.28 16.70
N GLU A 508 2.99 11.44 16.19
CA GLU A 508 1.60 11.84 15.97
C GLU A 508 0.87 12.14 17.29
N GLY A 509 0.13 13.24 17.33
CA GLY A 509 -0.85 13.50 18.39
C GLY A 509 -0.32 13.95 19.76
N LYS A 510 0.99 14.12 19.96
CA LYS A 510 1.55 14.69 21.20
C LYS A 510 2.23 16.04 20.95
N ILE A 511 1.48 17.12 21.13
CA ILE A 511 2.07 18.36 21.64
C ILE A 511 2.28 18.09 23.14
N MET A 512 3.51 17.89 23.58
CA MET A 512 3.82 17.96 25.01
C MET A 512 3.73 19.42 25.43
N ASP A 513 2.50 19.88 25.71
CA ASP A 513 2.28 20.90 26.72
C ASP A 513 2.95 20.39 28.00
N ILE A 514 3.80 21.21 28.61
CA ILE A 514 4.63 20.95 29.80
C ILE A 514 4.03 19.83 30.67
N ILE A 515 4.47 18.59 30.44
CA ILE A 515 4.11 17.46 31.29
C ILE A 515 5.10 17.48 32.45
N THR A 516 4.58 17.72 33.64
CA THR A 516 5.27 17.42 34.89
C THR A 516 5.50 15.91 34.93
N VAL A 517 6.72 15.48 34.59
CA VAL A 517 7.12 14.07 34.68
C VAL A 517 7.54 13.80 36.13
N ASP A 518 6.85 12.88 36.79
CA ASP A 518 7.16 12.42 38.14
C ASP A 518 8.26 11.34 38.04
N PHE A 519 9.51 11.78 38.09
CA PHE A 519 10.66 10.88 38.19
C PHE A 519 10.82 10.43 39.64
N GLY A 520 10.86 9.11 39.85
CA GLY A 520 11.01 8.49 41.17
C GLY A 520 12.28 8.93 41.95
N PRO A 521 12.39 8.52 43.23
CA PRO A 521 13.05 9.32 44.28
C PRO A 521 14.57 9.16 44.44
N TYR A 522 15.36 8.88 43.40
CA TYR A 522 16.80 8.58 43.58
C TYR A 522 17.71 9.52 42.78
N CYS A 523 18.39 10.41 43.52
CA CYS A 523 19.42 11.33 43.04
C CYS A 523 20.76 10.58 42.81
N ILE A 524 21.53 10.95 41.78
CA ILE A 524 22.98 10.69 41.71
C ILE A 524 23.69 12.02 42.00
N MET A 525 24.45 12.09 43.10
CA MET A 525 25.39 13.18 43.35
C MET A 525 26.71 12.70 43.98
N VAL A 526 27.73 12.67 43.12
CA VAL A 526 29.14 13.09 43.26
C VAL A 526 29.93 12.65 44.51
N ASP A 527 30.55 11.48 44.41
CA ASP A 527 31.93 11.28 44.85
C ASP A 527 32.80 10.52 43.81
N GLU A 528 32.23 10.07 42.68
CA GLU A 528 32.93 9.26 41.65
C GLU A 528 32.78 9.78 40.21
N ILE A 529 32.57 11.08 39.98
CA ILE A 529 32.76 11.63 38.63
C ILE A 529 34.27 11.70 38.35
N THR A 530 34.76 10.64 37.72
CA THR A 530 36.13 10.57 37.18
C THR A 530 36.26 11.45 35.94
N GLU A 531 37.51 11.76 35.57
CA GLU A 531 37.98 12.73 34.57
C GLU A 531 37.50 12.51 33.10
N GLY A 532 36.35 11.85 32.88
CA GLY A 532 35.81 11.50 31.56
C GLY A 532 34.31 11.72 31.35
N VAL A 533 33.54 12.14 32.35
CA VAL A 533 32.10 12.49 32.20
C VAL A 533 31.96 14.00 32.19
N MET A 534 31.80 14.61 31.01
CA MET A 534 31.89 16.07 30.85
C MET A 534 30.55 16.81 30.92
N SER A 535 29.40 16.12 30.81
CA SER A 535 28.09 16.69 31.11
C SER A 535 27.03 15.62 31.42
N ALA A 536 26.19 15.83 32.43
CA ALA A 536 25.13 14.90 32.84
C ALA A 536 23.86 15.65 33.28
N GLY A 537 22.69 15.25 32.79
CA GLY A 537 21.41 15.72 33.35
C GLY A 537 21.21 15.17 34.76
N PHE A 538 20.65 15.97 35.67
CA PHE A 538 20.28 15.49 37.01
C PHE A 538 18.86 15.93 37.34
N GLN A 539 18.14 15.05 38.04
CA GLN A 539 16.84 15.35 38.60
C GLN A 539 16.71 14.70 39.97
N GLY A 540 16.05 15.40 40.90
CA GLY A 540 15.86 14.86 42.22
C GLY A 540 15.11 15.78 43.17
N ASN A 541 14.71 15.21 44.30
CA ASN A 541 14.18 15.97 45.42
C ASN A 541 15.33 16.32 46.36
N PHE A 542 15.56 17.60 46.52
CA PHE A 542 16.63 18.11 47.36
C PHE A 542 16.08 19.03 48.43
N THR A 543 16.67 18.96 49.61
CA THR A 543 16.44 19.92 50.67
C THR A 543 17.33 21.13 50.45
N VAL A 544 16.75 22.33 50.42
CA VAL A 544 17.51 23.57 50.39
C VAL A 544 18.27 23.72 51.72
N VAL A 545 19.60 23.67 51.69
CA VAL A 545 20.43 23.72 52.90
C VAL A 545 20.89 25.12 53.21
N GLU A 546 21.44 25.80 52.22
CA GLU A 546 21.94 27.17 52.37
C GLU A 546 22.06 27.85 51.01
N TYR A 547 22.06 29.17 51.02
CA TYR A 547 22.38 29.97 49.84
C TYR A 547 23.82 30.46 49.95
N THR A 548 24.55 30.48 48.83
CA THR A 548 25.99 30.77 48.81
C THR A 548 26.36 31.79 47.73
N THR A 549 27.64 32.17 47.65
CA THR A 549 28.21 32.96 46.56
C THR A 549 29.63 32.47 46.26
N THR A 550 29.99 32.32 45.00
CA THR A 550 31.35 31.91 44.59
C THR A 550 32.34 33.09 44.46
N ASP A 551 31.87 34.35 44.48
CA ASP A 551 32.74 35.54 44.53
C ASP A 551 33.14 35.85 46.00
N PRO A 552 34.42 35.71 46.38
CA PRO A 552 34.89 35.99 47.74
C PRO A 552 34.76 37.45 48.18
N ASN A 553 34.36 38.36 47.29
CA ASN A 553 34.12 39.78 47.57
C ASN A 553 32.63 40.14 47.66
N ALA A 554 31.72 39.17 47.51
CA ALA A 554 30.29 39.39 47.60
C ALA A 554 29.74 39.02 48.99
N THR A 555 28.70 39.72 49.46
CA THR A 555 27.96 39.36 50.68
C THR A 555 26.57 38.84 50.35
N VAL A 556 26.18 37.71 50.97
CA VAL A 556 24.82 37.14 50.86
C VAL A 556 23.79 38.10 51.46
N ALA A 557 22.68 38.33 50.76
CA ALA A 557 21.56 39.17 51.21
C ALA A 557 20.91 38.64 52.52
N GLU A 558 20.27 39.51 53.31
CA GLU A 558 19.50 39.08 54.50
C GLU A 558 18.34 38.13 54.17
N SER A 559 17.83 38.14 52.93
CA SER A 559 16.83 37.19 52.41
C SER A 559 17.42 35.85 51.94
N GLY A 560 18.75 35.71 51.92
CA GLY A 560 19.45 34.51 51.44
C GLY A 560 19.57 34.41 49.91
N ALA A 561 18.71 35.05 49.13
CA ALA A 561 18.57 34.77 47.69
C ALA A 561 19.61 35.42 46.73
N TYR A 562 20.58 36.21 47.20
CA TYR A 562 21.48 36.96 46.30
C TYR A 562 22.88 37.21 46.88
N GLY A 563 23.89 37.31 46.02
CA GLY A 563 25.18 37.93 46.34
C GLY A 563 25.21 39.40 45.89
N TYR A 564 25.86 40.28 46.66
CA TYR A 564 26.08 41.68 46.27
C TYR A 564 27.55 42.00 46.06
N LYS A 565 27.89 42.64 44.93
CA LYS A 565 29.24 43.16 44.65
C LYS A 565 29.22 44.69 44.70
N GLY A 566 29.34 45.24 45.90
CA GLY A 566 29.09 46.67 46.12
C GLY A 566 27.59 46.94 46.21
N ASP A 567 27.07 47.90 45.43
CA ASP A 567 25.63 48.21 45.36
C ASP A 567 24.88 47.44 44.25
N ASP A 568 25.58 46.64 43.43
CA ASP A 568 25.00 45.84 42.34
C ASP A 568 24.79 44.36 42.77
N PRO A 569 23.60 43.79 42.58
CA PRO A 569 23.35 42.37 42.80
C PRO A 569 24.07 41.53 41.72
N THR A 570 24.60 40.36 42.10
CA THR A 570 25.11 39.38 41.13
C THR A 570 23.94 38.80 40.33
N ASP A 571 24.09 38.67 39.01
CA ASP A 571 23.03 38.11 38.15
C ASP A 571 22.83 36.60 38.32
N ASP A 572 23.75 35.94 39.02
CA ASP A 572 23.72 34.50 39.28
C ASP A 572 23.35 34.25 40.75
N LEU A 573 22.52 33.23 40.95
CA LEU A 573 22.09 32.75 42.24
C LEU A 573 22.72 31.39 42.52
N TYR A 574 23.28 31.21 43.72
CA TYR A 574 23.86 29.94 44.13
C TYR A 574 23.12 29.33 45.32
N ILE A 575 22.78 28.05 45.19
CA ILE A 575 22.01 27.30 46.20
C ILE A 575 22.71 25.97 46.48
N ILE A 576 22.81 25.62 47.76
CA ILE A 576 23.27 24.32 48.20
C ILE A 576 22.07 23.44 48.51
N LEU A 577 22.00 22.34 47.78
CA LEU A 577 20.97 21.33 47.82
C LEU A 577 21.51 20.09 48.53
N GLU A 578 20.70 19.43 49.34
CA GLU A 578 21.08 18.17 50.01
C GLU A 578 20.06 17.09 49.71
N ASP A 579 20.54 15.93 49.30
CA ASP A 579 19.69 14.77 49.02
C ASP A 579 19.23 14.08 50.31
N SER A 580 18.47 12.99 50.17
CA SER A 580 17.99 12.19 51.30
C SER A 580 19.09 11.46 52.07
N GLU A 581 20.30 11.37 51.52
CA GLU A 581 21.46 10.68 52.10
C GLU A 581 22.41 11.65 52.80
N GLY A 582 22.18 12.96 52.68
CA GLY A 582 22.99 14.01 53.29
C GLY A 582 24.12 14.52 52.39
N ASN A 583 24.15 14.15 51.11
CA ASN A 583 25.15 14.63 50.16
C ASN A 583 24.77 16.01 49.65
N LYS A 584 25.76 16.90 49.54
CA LYS A 584 25.55 18.31 49.19
C LYS A 584 25.95 18.62 47.76
N LEU A 585 25.11 19.42 47.12
CA LEU A 585 25.22 19.84 45.75
C LEU A 585 25.21 21.37 45.67
N ASN A 586 26.27 21.99 45.16
CA ASN A 586 26.37 23.44 45.00
C ASN A 586 25.96 23.86 43.58
N CYS A 587 24.74 24.35 43.43
CA CYS A 587 24.15 24.70 42.14
C CYS A 587 24.22 26.20 41.84
N CYS A 588 24.29 26.53 40.56
CA CYS A 588 24.08 27.87 40.02
C CYS A 588 22.74 27.97 39.27
N ILE A 589 22.08 29.12 39.38
CA ILE A 589 20.92 29.55 38.62
C ILE A 589 21.31 30.90 37.97
N GLU A 590 21.61 30.91 36.68
CA GLU A 590 22.00 32.13 35.96
C GLU A 590 20.76 32.94 35.56
N ALA A 591 20.44 34.01 36.28
CA ALA A 591 19.27 34.83 35.97
C ALA A 591 19.50 35.83 34.80
N HIS A 592 20.75 35.99 34.33
CA HIS A 592 21.08 36.84 33.18
C HIS A 592 20.66 36.21 31.84
N LEU A 593 20.77 34.88 31.71
CA LEU A 593 20.48 34.14 30.48
C LEU A 593 18.98 34.16 30.11
N ASP A 594 18.12 34.30 31.11
CA ASP A 594 16.67 34.14 30.95
C ASP A 594 15.87 35.45 30.86
N TYR A 595 16.51 36.60 31.07
CA TYR A 595 15.87 37.91 30.98
C TYR A 595 15.48 38.29 29.54
N GLU A 596 16.30 37.90 28.55
CA GLU A 596 16.07 38.24 27.14
C GLU A 596 15.22 37.20 26.39
N ALA A 597 15.16 35.95 26.87
CA ALA A 597 14.40 34.85 26.24
C ALA A 597 12.90 34.84 26.59
N TYR A 598 12.54 35.21 27.83
CA TYR A 598 11.16 35.10 28.33
C TYR A 598 10.58 36.44 28.82
N GLY A 599 11.35 37.53 28.70
CA GLY A 599 10.99 38.87 29.14
C GLY A 599 10.97 39.06 30.66
N SER A 600 10.71 40.29 31.10
CA SER A 600 10.72 40.68 32.53
C SER A 600 9.82 39.83 33.46
N GLY A 601 8.81 39.14 32.92
CA GLY A 601 7.90 38.28 33.67
C GLY A 601 8.54 36.99 34.19
N TYR A 602 9.44 36.37 33.42
CA TYR A 602 10.09 35.12 33.82
C TYR A 602 11.26 35.35 34.79
N LYS A 603 12.01 36.44 34.62
CA LYS A 603 12.95 36.94 35.63
C LYS A 603 12.24 37.18 36.97
N ASN A 604 11.07 37.81 36.95
CA ASN A 604 10.25 38.00 38.16
C ASN A 604 9.68 36.67 38.70
N TYR A 605 9.39 35.70 37.84
CA TYR A 605 8.95 34.35 38.24
C TYR A 605 10.06 33.57 38.94
N LEU A 606 11.24 33.44 38.32
CA LEU A 606 12.42 32.82 38.93
C LEU A 606 12.76 33.50 40.27
N TYR A 607 12.76 34.84 40.31
CA TYR A 607 12.93 35.57 41.56
C TYR A 607 11.83 35.29 42.59
N SER A 608 10.56 35.19 42.17
CA SER A 608 9.46 34.84 43.08
C SER A 608 9.54 33.41 43.60
N VAL A 609 10.01 32.46 42.77
CA VAL A 609 10.21 31.06 43.15
C VAL A 609 11.33 30.99 44.17
N VAL A 610 12.47 31.64 43.90
CA VAL A 610 13.63 31.66 44.81
C VAL A 610 13.31 32.40 46.11
N ASP A 611 12.65 33.56 46.07
CA ASP A 611 12.22 34.28 47.28
C ASP A 611 11.20 33.48 48.10
N SER A 612 10.52 32.50 47.49
CA SER A 612 9.63 31.57 48.19
C SER A 612 10.36 30.35 48.76
N LEU A 613 11.61 30.11 48.37
CA LEU A 613 12.40 29.01 48.88
C LEU A 613 12.87 29.29 50.32
N THR A 614 12.73 28.30 51.19
CA THR A 614 13.18 28.39 52.57
C THR A 614 14.20 27.29 52.88
N VAL A 615 15.20 27.62 53.69
CA VAL A 615 16.14 26.60 54.21
C VAL A 615 15.36 25.52 54.95
N GLY A 616 15.58 24.26 54.58
CA GLY A 616 14.84 23.10 55.07
C GLY A 616 13.64 22.71 54.18
N GLN A 617 13.34 23.45 53.12
CA GLN A 617 12.31 23.09 52.15
C GLN A 617 12.85 22.03 51.18
N THR A 618 12.08 20.96 50.99
CA THR A 618 12.32 20.01 49.90
C THR A 618 11.73 20.57 48.62
N ILE A 619 12.54 20.60 47.57
CA ILE A 619 12.18 21.04 46.23
C ILE A 619 12.56 19.98 45.21
N SER A 620 11.78 19.91 44.13
CA SER A 620 12.14 19.10 42.97
C SER A 620 12.94 19.96 42.01
N VAL A 621 14.11 19.46 41.62
CA VAL A 621 15.05 20.19 40.77
C VAL A 621 15.37 19.34 39.56
N THR A 622 15.37 19.98 38.38
CA THR A 622 15.90 19.40 37.15
C THR A 622 16.96 20.34 36.59
N GLY A 623 18.11 19.79 36.25
CA GLY A 623 19.26 20.57 35.78
C GLY A 623 20.25 19.73 34.97
N PHE A 624 21.38 20.34 34.66
CA PHE A 624 22.50 19.69 34.00
C PHE A 624 23.79 20.04 34.71
N MET A 625 24.70 19.09 34.77
CA MET A 625 26.07 19.26 35.21
C MET A 625 26.93 19.48 33.98
N TYR A 626 27.84 20.44 34.03
CA TYR A 626 28.96 20.54 33.08
C TYR A 626 30.27 20.71 33.84
N TRP A 627 31.37 20.29 33.22
CA TRP A 627 32.68 20.37 33.85
C TRP A 627 33.43 21.63 33.42
N TRP A 628 33.65 22.58 34.34
CA TRP A 628 34.47 23.77 34.11
C TRP A 628 35.27 24.09 35.38
N ASN A 629 36.55 23.70 35.42
CA ASN A 629 37.39 23.72 36.64
C ASN A 629 36.77 22.96 37.85
N GLY A 630 35.94 21.93 37.59
CA GLY A 630 35.18 21.17 38.57
C GLY A 630 33.73 20.92 38.11
N PRO A 631 32.92 20.14 38.84
CA PRO A 631 31.52 19.94 38.52
C PRO A 631 30.72 21.23 38.78
N ASN A 632 30.11 21.79 37.73
CA ASN A 632 29.21 22.94 37.82
C ASN A 632 27.79 22.51 37.42
N PRO A 633 26.89 22.35 38.40
CA PRO A 633 25.50 22.01 38.15
C PRO A 633 24.67 23.28 37.95
N HIS A 634 24.04 23.38 36.80
CA HIS A 634 23.08 24.41 36.43
C HIS A 634 21.66 23.89 36.54
N ILE A 635 20.81 24.66 37.20
CA ILE A 635 19.40 24.32 37.37
C ILE A 635 18.59 24.97 36.25
N ILE A 636 17.81 24.17 35.54
CA ILE A 636 16.89 24.65 34.48
C ILE A 636 15.48 24.81 35.05
N PHE A 637 15.04 23.89 35.91
CA PHE A 637 13.69 23.89 36.49
C PHE A 637 13.71 23.65 37.99
N ILE A 638 12.89 24.43 38.70
CA ILE A 638 12.63 24.28 40.14
C ILE A 638 11.12 24.21 40.34
N SER A 639 10.65 23.18 41.03
CA SER A 639 9.28 23.05 41.50
C SER A 639 9.25 22.99 43.02
N THR A 640 8.38 23.80 43.62
CA THR A 640 8.18 23.87 45.08
C THR A 640 7.04 22.97 45.56
N GLY A 641 6.46 22.14 44.67
CA GLY A 641 5.41 21.17 45.01
C GLY A 641 4.04 21.79 45.34
N ALA A 642 3.78 23.04 44.92
CA ALA A 642 2.49 23.72 45.06
C ALA A 642 1.69 23.77 43.75
#